data_AF-A0A537LSX7-F1
#
_entry.id   AF-A0A537LSX7-F1
#
_cell.length_a   1.000
_cell.length_b   1.000
_cell.length_c   1.000
_cell.angle_alpha   90.00
_cell.angle_beta   90.00
_cell.angle_gamma   90.00
#
_symmetry.space_group_name_H-M   'P 1'
#
loop_
_entity.id
_entity.type
_entity.pdbx_description
1 polymer ?
#
loop_
_entity_poly.entity_id
_entity_poly.type
_entity_poly.pdbx_seq_one_letter_code
_entity_poly.pdbx_strand_id
1 'polypeptide(L)'
;LIHISNLYQIPQQAELGRILVERTGVPEGQAFFCNSGTEAVEAAIKLARKAARTVRDRDAFEIIVADHGFHGRTMGALSATMVPRYHEDFGPLVPGFVEVPFNDLAAVERAITPKTAAVLMEPVRGEGGITPTTDAYLRGLRGLCDARGVWLVPLVRLPACGRGPRHRDPGQGDGGRGADWGDRGAWRDRGGLPAGDSRIDVRRQPPGLCGGARGDAGDRGGRTR
;
A
#
# COMPACT_ATOMS: atom_id res chain seq x y z
N LEU A 1 -18.30 25.64 -7.14
CA LEU A 1 -17.70 24.42 -7.72
C LEU A 1 -17.10 23.61 -6.57
N ILE A 2 -17.53 22.36 -6.34
CA ILE A 2 -17.14 21.55 -5.16
C ILE A 2 -16.10 20.47 -5.52
N HIS A 3 -15.92 20.18 -6.81
CA HIS A 3 -14.96 19.18 -7.31
C HIS A 3 -14.37 19.62 -8.65
N ILE A 4 -13.09 19.31 -8.86
CA ILE A 4 -12.40 19.36 -10.16
C ILE A 4 -11.68 18.03 -10.36
N SER A 5 -11.61 17.58 -11.61
CA SER A 5 -10.96 16.31 -11.95
C SER A 5 -9.44 16.38 -11.75
N ASN A 6 -8.80 15.21 -11.76
CA ASN A 6 -7.33 15.06 -11.68
C ASN A 6 -6.56 15.68 -12.86
N LEU A 7 -7.24 16.32 -13.83
CA LEU A 7 -6.61 17.10 -14.89
C LEU A 7 -6.01 18.41 -14.34
N TYR A 8 -6.54 18.90 -13.23
CA TYR A 8 -6.10 20.15 -12.60
C TYR A 8 -5.36 19.87 -11.31
N GLN A 9 -4.44 20.77 -10.96
CA GLN A 9 -3.79 20.74 -9.66
C GLN A 9 -4.77 21.18 -8.57
N ILE A 10 -4.86 20.40 -7.51
CA ILE A 10 -5.64 20.71 -6.30
C ILE A 10 -4.63 21.01 -5.18
N PRO A 11 -4.41 22.28 -4.81
CA PRO A 11 -3.39 22.67 -3.83
C PRO A 11 -3.51 21.94 -2.48
N GLN A 12 -4.74 21.69 -2.03
CA GLN A 12 -5.03 20.98 -0.78
C GLN A 12 -4.60 19.52 -0.84
N GLN A 13 -4.75 18.87 -2.00
CA GLN A 13 -4.30 17.49 -2.21
C GLN A 13 -2.78 17.42 -2.26
N ALA A 14 -2.12 18.42 -2.88
CA ALA A 14 -0.66 18.51 -2.90
C ALA A 14 -0.08 18.72 -1.50
N GLU A 15 -0.65 19.65 -0.73
CA GLU A 15 -0.22 19.93 0.64
C GLU A 15 -0.42 18.72 1.56
N LEU A 16 -1.58 18.08 1.45
CA LEU A 16 -1.85 16.85 2.17
C LEU A 16 -0.88 15.73 1.77
N GLY A 17 -0.58 15.59 0.47
CA GLY A 17 0.42 14.65 -0.03
C GLY A 17 1.78 14.86 0.60
N ARG A 18 2.24 16.12 0.65
CA ARG A 18 3.50 16.52 1.32
C ARG A 18 3.52 16.10 2.80
N ILE A 19 2.49 16.48 3.56
CA ILE A 19 2.38 16.16 5.00
C ILE A 19 2.43 14.64 5.23
N LEU A 20 1.75 13.86 4.39
CA LEU A 20 1.73 12.41 4.52
C LEU A 20 3.10 11.80 4.26
N VAL A 21 3.75 12.19 3.17
CA VAL A 21 5.08 11.70 2.80
C VAL A 21 6.09 12.02 3.90
N GLU A 22 6.09 13.23 4.43
CA GLU A 22 6.95 13.63 5.55
C GLU A 22 6.77 12.74 6.78
N ARG A 23 5.52 12.37 7.10
CA ARG A 23 5.21 11.48 8.24
C ARG A 23 5.60 10.03 8.02
N THR A 24 5.75 9.58 6.77
CA THR A 24 6.23 8.22 6.49
C THR A 24 7.73 8.06 6.69
N GLY A 25 8.48 9.16 6.71
CA GLY A 25 9.95 9.12 6.74
C GLY A 25 10.58 8.65 5.44
N VAL A 26 9.85 8.69 4.31
CA VAL A 26 10.40 8.37 2.98
C VAL A 26 10.41 9.64 2.11
N PRO A 27 11.53 10.37 2.04
CA PRO A 27 11.60 11.69 1.39
C PRO A 27 11.17 11.70 -0.08
N GLU A 28 11.43 10.62 -0.82
CA GLU A 28 11.02 10.51 -2.23
C GLU A 28 9.61 9.92 -2.42
N GLY A 29 8.86 9.73 -1.32
CA GLY A 29 7.54 9.13 -1.35
C GLY A 29 6.52 9.93 -2.15
N GLN A 30 5.52 9.23 -2.66
CA GLN A 30 4.39 9.82 -3.37
C GLN A 30 3.07 9.40 -2.72
N ALA A 31 2.00 10.15 -3.01
CA ALA A 31 0.67 9.83 -2.50
C ALA A 31 -0.30 9.69 -3.67
N PHE A 32 -0.94 8.54 -3.75
CA PHE A 32 -2.13 8.33 -4.57
C PHE A 32 -3.38 8.52 -3.70
N PHE A 33 -4.37 9.23 -4.23
CA PHE A 33 -5.63 9.53 -3.55
C PHE A 33 -6.79 8.82 -4.24
N CYS A 34 -7.61 8.17 -3.44
CA CYS A 34 -8.81 7.46 -3.85
C CYS A 34 -9.89 7.60 -2.78
N ASN A 35 -11.09 7.11 -3.08
CA ASN A 35 -12.30 7.34 -2.30
C ASN A 35 -12.52 6.25 -1.23
N SER A 36 -11.87 5.10 -1.37
CA SER A 36 -11.96 4.00 -0.43
C SER A 36 -10.64 3.24 -0.29
N GLY A 37 -10.48 2.50 0.79
CA GLY A 37 -9.35 1.59 0.95
C GLY A 37 -9.39 0.38 0.06
N THR A 38 -10.57 -0.04 -0.39
CA THR A 38 -10.66 -1.05 -1.44
C THR A 38 -10.01 -0.55 -2.73
N GLU A 39 -10.26 0.70 -3.14
CA GLU A 39 -9.54 1.31 -4.28
C GLU A 39 -8.04 1.47 -4.01
N ALA A 40 -7.64 1.77 -2.77
CA ALA A 40 -6.22 1.86 -2.41
C ALA A 40 -5.53 0.49 -2.49
N VAL A 41 -6.20 -0.58 -2.06
CA VAL A 41 -5.72 -1.96 -2.17
C VAL A 41 -5.60 -2.38 -3.64
N GLU A 42 -6.59 -2.06 -4.47
CA GLU A 42 -6.52 -2.30 -5.93
C GLU A 42 -5.33 -1.57 -6.56
N ALA A 43 -5.12 -0.30 -6.18
CA ALA A 43 -3.96 0.47 -6.62
C ALA A 43 -2.65 -0.21 -6.18
N ALA A 44 -2.55 -0.65 -4.92
CA ALA A 44 -1.38 -1.32 -4.38
C ALA A 44 -1.09 -2.67 -5.04
N ILE A 45 -2.11 -3.50 -5.28
CA ILE A 45 -2.00 -4.77 -6.02
C ILE A 45 -1.44 -4.51 -7.42
N LYS A 46 -2.04 -3.56 -8.16
CA LYS A 46 -1.59 -3.19 -9.50
C LYS A 46 -0.16 -2.67 -9.47
N LEU A 47 0.16 -1.88 -8.47
CA LEU A 47 1.46 -1.28 -8.32
C LEU A 47 2.56 -2.30 -8.06
N ALA A 48 2.33 -3.21 -7.12
CA ALA A 48 3.24 -4.29 -6.79
C ALA A 48 3.57 -5.13 -8.03
N ARG A 49 2.54 -5.55 -8.78
CA ARG A 49 2.68 -6.30 -10.02
C ARG A 49 3.42 -5.50 -11.10
N LYS A 50 3.08 -4.22 -11.29
CA LYS A 50 3.78 -3.34 -12.24
C LYS A 50 5.25 -3.16 -11.83
N ALA A 51 5.53 -2.90 -10.56
CA ALA A 51 6.87 -2.66 -10.06
C ALA A 51 7.76 -3.91 -10.14
N ALA A 52 7.20 -5.10 -9.90
CA ALA A 52 7.91 -6.35 -10.15
C ALA A 52 8.38 -6.45 -11.60
N ARG A 53 7.51 -6.12 -12.58
CA ARG A 53 7.85 -6.15 -14.00
C ARG A 53 8.79 -5.02 -14.42
N THR A 54 8.46 -3.77 -14.10
CA THR A 54 9.14 -2.60 -14.69
C THR A 54 10.33 -2.10 -13.88
N VAL A 55 10.46 -2.50 -12.61
CA VAL A 55 11.56 -2.05 -11.73
C VAL A 55 12.47 -3.22 -11.35
N ARG A 56 11.92 -4.43 -11.17
CA ARG A 56 12.70 -5.62 -10.81
C ARG A 56 12.94 -6.57 -11.98
N ASP A 57 12.39 -6.28 -13.17
CA ASP A 57 12.49 -7.13 -14.36
C ASP A 57 12.10 -8.59 -14.10
N ARG A 58 11.02 -8.78 -13.32
CA ARG A 58 10.48 -10.08 -12.95
C ARG A 58 9.06 -10.24 -13.46
N ASP A 59 8.79 -11.35 -14.13
CA ASP A 59 7.43 -11.80 -14.46
C ASP A 59 6.73 -12.38 -13.22
N ALA A 60 6.60 -11.55 -12.19
CA ALA A 60 6.02 -11.90 -10.91
C ALA A 60 4.68 -11.19 -10.72
N PHE A 61 3.69 -11.94 -10.24
CA PHE A 61 2.32 -11.46 -10.04
C PHE A 61 1.66 -11.98 -8.76
N GLU A 62 2.25 -12.97 -8.10
CA GLU A 62 1.73 -13.54 -6.86
C GLU A 62 1.89 -12.55 -5.71
N ILE A 63 0.87 -12.42 -4.88
CA ILE A 63 0.87 -11.60 -3.68
C ILE A 63 0.58 -12.51 -2.49
N ILE A 64 1.51 -12.53 -1.54
CA ILE A 64 1.32 -13.26 -0.29
C ILE A 64 0.43 -12.42 0.62
N VAL A 65 -0.61 -13.03 1.18
CA VAL A 65 -1.57 -12.43 2.12
C VAL A 65 -1.74 -13.34 3.32
N ALA A 66 -2.08 -12.76 4.47
CA ALA A 66 -2.31 -13.53 5.69
C ALA A 66 -3.74 -14.09 5.75
N ASP A 67 -3.89 -15.24 6.39
CA ASP A 67 -5.19 -15.79 6.79
C ASP A 67 -6.05 -14.76 7.53
N HIS A 68 -7.37 -14.87 7.43
CA HIS A 68 -8.33 -13.98 8.09
C HIS A 68 -8.11 -12.46 7.84
N GLY A 69 -7.34 -12.07 6.82
CA GLY A 69 -7.15 -10.69 6.41
C GLY A 69 -8.34 -10.14 5.63
N PHE A 70 -8.60 -8.83 5.72
CA PHE A 70 -9.69 -8.18 5.00
C PHE A 70 -9.16 -6.98 4.20
N HIS A 71 -9.23 -7.07 2.88
CA HIS A 71 -8.59 -6.10 2.00
C HIS A 71 -9.58 -5.38 1.08
N GLY A 72 -10.85 -5.77 1.08
CA GLY A 72 -11.91 -5.08 0.36
C GLY A 72 -12.87 -6.03 -0.32
N ARG A 73 -13.72 -5.47 -1.19
CA ARG A 73 -14.80 -6.23 -1.85
C ARG A 73 -14.87 -6.06 -3.37
N THR A 74 -13.96 -5.32 -3.98
CA THR A 74 -13.77 -5.36 -5.45
C THR A 74 -13.06 -6.65 -5.83
N MET A 75 -13.22 -7.16 -7.05
CA MET A 75 -12.71 -8.49 -7.43
C MET A 75 -11.22 -8.72 -7.08
N GLY A 76 -10.32 -7.75 -7.26
CA GLY A 76 -8.90 -7.90 -6.90
C GLY A 76 -8.69 -7.91 -5.39
N ALA A 77 -9.25 -6.92 -4.68
CA ALA A 77 -9.16 -6.80 -3.23
C ALA A 77 -9.87 -7.95 -2.47
N LEU A 78 -10.98 -8.44 -3.02
CA LEU A 78 -11.72 -9.58 -2.53
C LEU A 78 -10.89 -10.86 -2.66
N SER A 79 -10.20 -11.04 -3.79
CA SER A 79 -9.29 -12.17 -3.99
C SER A 79 -8.10 -12.18 -3.02
N ALA A 80 -7.76 -11.01 -2.46
CA ALA A 80 -6.75 -10.85 -1.42
C ALA A 80 -7.32 -11.04 0.00
N THR A 81 -8.63 -10.97 0.18
CA THR A 81 -9.31 -11.14 1.47
C THR A 81 -9.36 -12.63 1.80
N MET A 82 -8.86 -13.06 2.96
CA MET A 82 -8.77 -14.49 3.31
C MET A 82 -9.82 -14.88 4.34
N VAL A 83 -11.09 -14.58 4.01
CA VAL A 83 -12.26 -14.89 4.84
C VAL A 83 -13.33 -15.53 3.94
N PRO A 84 -13.46 -16.88 3.95
CA PRO A 84 -14.21 -17.63 2.94
C PRO A 84 -15.64 -17.16 2.68
N ARG A 85 -16.36 -16.71 3.72
CA ARG A 85 -17.75 -16.20 3.61
C ARG A 85 -17.90 -15.02 2.66
N TYR A 86 -16.84 -14.27 2.35
CA TYR A 86 -16.91 -13.17 1.39
C TYR A 86 -16.74 -13.64 -0.06
N HIS A 87 -16.33 -14.90 -0.29
CA HIS A 87 -16.07 -15.45 -1.62
C HIS A 87 -17.27 -16.20 -2.21
N GLU A 88 -18.20 -16.61 -1.35
CA GLU A 88 -19.43 -17.30 -1.74
C GLU A 88 -20.11 -16.57 -2.90
N ASP A 89 -20.44 -17.31 -3.96
CA ASP A 89 -21.14 -16.83 -5.17
C ASP A 89 -20.38 -15.87 -6.12
N PHE A 90 -19.12 -15.49 -5.84
CA PHE A 90 -18.34 -14.57 -6.70
C PHE A 90 -17.25 -15.24 -7.55
N GLY A 91 -17.16 -16.57 -7.52
CA GLY A 91 -16.14 -17.32 -8.25
C GLY A 91 -16.31 -17.29 -9.77
N PRO A 92 -15.21 -17.40 -10.55
CA PRO A 92 -13.82 -17.51 -10.10
C PRO A 92 -13.21 -16.14 -9.71
N LEU A 93 -12.43 -16.14 -8.63
CA LEU A 93 -11.69 -14.97 -8.16
C LEU A 93 -10.42 -14.71 -8.98
N VAL A 94 -9.84 -13.52 -8.84
CA VAL A 94 -8.61 -13.12 -9.52
C VAL A 94 -7.44 -13.98 -8.99
N PRO A 95 -6.70 -14.69 -9.87
CA PRO A 95 -5.61 -15.56 -9.42
C PRO A 95 -4.38 -14.76 -8.95
N GLY A 96 -3.47 -15.48 -8.28
CA GLY A 96 -2.18 -14.96 -7.84
C GLY A 96 -2.19 -14.38 -6.43
N PHE A 97 -2.98 -14.95 -5.53
CA PHE A 97 -2.91 -14.69 -4.09
C PHE A 97 -2.51 -15.98 -3.38
N VAL A 98 -1.54 -15.88 -2.47
CA VAL A 98 -0.99 -17.00 -1.71
C VAL A 98 -1.24 -16.74 -0.24
N GLU A 99 -2.08 -17.57 0.38
CA GLU A 99 -2.42 -17.46 1.79
C GLU A 99 -1.31 -18.05 2.67
N VAL A 100 -0.99 -17.36 3.77
CA VAL A 100 -0.10 -17.84 4.83
C VAL A 100 -0.69 -17.57 6.21
N PRO A 101 -0.33 -18.36 7.25
CA PRO A 101 -0.71 -18.04 8.62
C PRO A 101 -0.19 -16.66 9.06
N PHE A 102 -1.05 -15.87 9.70
CA PHE A 102 -0.64 -14.57 10.23
C PHE A 102 0.44 -14.69 11.32
N ASN A 103 1.36 -13.72 11.35
CA ASN A 103 2.51 -13.69 12.27
C ASN A 103 3.50 -14.87 12.10
N ASP A 104 3.39 -15.69 11.06
CA ASP A 104 4.37 -16.76 10.77
C ASP A 104 5.35 -16.33 9.66
N LEU A 105 6.51 -15.82 10.08
CA LEU A 105 7.57 -15.39 9.16
C LEU A 105 8.12 -16.56 8.33
N ALA A 106 8.21 -17.75 8.92
CA ALA A 106 8.75 -18.91 8.24
C ALA A 106 7.78 -19.40 7.14
N ALA A 107 6.47 -19.28 7.36
CA ALA A 107 5.48 -19.54 6.31
C ALA A 107 5.61 -18.55 5.15
N VAL A 108 5.79 -17.26 5.43
CA VAL A 108 6.04 -16.26 4.38
C VAL A 108 7.29 -16.61 3.59
N GLU A 109 8.39 -16.97 4.26
CA GLU A 109 9.63 -17.36 3.58
C GLU A 109 9.43 -18.57 2.67
N ARG A 110 8.71 -19.60 3.13
CA ARG A 110 8.41 -20.80 2.31
C ARG A 110 7.50 -20.48 1.11
N ALA A 111 6.61 -19.49 1.24
CA ALA A 111 5.67 -19.10 0.20
C ALA A 111 6.29 -18.23 -0.90
N ILE A 112 7.48 -17.65 -0.68
CA ILE A 112 8.15 -16.82 -1.69
C ILE A 112 8.67 -17.69 -2.83
N THR A 113 8.18 -17.43 -4.04
CA THR A 113 8.60 -18.06 -5.28
C THR A 113 9.18 -17.01 -6.25
N PRO A 114 9.78 -17.43 -7.39
CA PRO A 114 10.15 -16.50 -8.45
C PRO A 114 8.97 -15.65 -8.96
N LYS A 115 7.72 -16.13 -8.82
CA LYS A 115 6.48 -15.44 -9.23
C LYS A 115 5.93 -14.48 -8.17
N THR A 116 6.51 -14.42 -6.97
CA THR A 116 6.07 -13.51 -5.90
C THR A 116 6.49 -12.07 -6.16
N ALA A 117 5.50 -11.19 -6.33
CA ALA A 117 5.69 -9.77 -6.51
C ALA A 117 5.72 -9.02 -5.17
N ALA A 118 4.84 -9.39 -4.22
CA ALA A 118 4.71 -8.68 -2.96
C ALA A 118 4.19 -9.55 -1.80
N VAL A 119 4.39 -9.04 -0.58
CA VAL A 119 3.66 -9.43 0.63
C VAL A 119 2.74 -8.27 1.01
N LEU A 120 1.43 -8.51 1.06
CA LEU A 120 0.40 -7.56 1.47
C LEU A 120 -0.05 -7.90 2.90
N MET A 121 0.06 -6.96 3.83
CA MET A 121 -0.05 -7.29 5.25
C MET A 121 -0.66 -6.16 6.09
N GLU A 122 -1.55 -6.46 7.04
CA GLU A 122 -2.08 -5.49 8.02
C GLU A 122 -1.29 -5.49 9.35
N PRO A 123 -0.62 -4.39 9.77
CA PRO A 123 0.14 -4.36 11.03
C PRO A 123 -0.72 -4.64 12.27
N VAL A 124 -2.00 -4.31 12.19
CA VAL A 124 -3.02 -4.75 13.13
C VAL A 124 -4.17 -5.30 12.32
N ARG A 125 -4.42 -6.60 12.45
CA ARG A 125 -5.51 -7.27 11.75
C ARG A 125 -6.83 -6.92 12.40
N GLY A 126 -7.69 -6.21 11.68
CA GLY A 126 -8.95 -5.67 12.21
C GLY A 126 -10.06 -6.73 12.32
N GLU A 127 -10.61 -7.13 11.17
CA GLU A 127 -11.75 -8.06 11.06
C GLU A 127 -11.44 -9.47 11.59
N GLY A 128 -10.16 -9.83 11.69
CA GLY A 128 -9.69 -11.08 12.28
C GLY A 128 -9.55 -11.06 13.82
N GLY A 129 -10.11 -10.06 14.51
CA GLY A 129 -10.13 -9.99 15.97
C GLY A 129 -9.17 -9.00 16.62
N ILE A 130 -8.87 -7.87 15.96
CA ILE A 130 -8.04 -6.77 16.48
C ILE A 130 -6.70 -7.30 17.04
N THR A 131 -5.99 -8.05 16.20
CA THR A 131 -4.75 -8.72 16.60
C THR A 131 -3.52 -8.01 16.02
N PRO A 132 -2.63 -7.44 16.84
CA PRO A 132 -1.41 -6.81 16.36
C PRO A 132 -0.38 -7.86 15.91
N THR A 133 0.43 -7.50 14.91
CA THR A 133 1.64 -8.26 14.60
C THR A 133 2.68 -8.12 15.71
N THR A 134 3.56 -9.11 15.83
CA THR A 134 4.74 -8.94 16.69
C THR A 134 5.78 -8.03 16.02
N ASP A 135 6.53 -7.29 16.83
CA ASP A 135 7.64 -6.46 16.35
C ASP A 135 8.72 -7.29 15.63
N ALA A 136 8.96 -8.52 16.10
CA ALA A 136 9.90 -9.45 15.48
C ALA A 136 9.45 -9.86 14.07
N TYR A 137 8.16 -10.15 13.91
CA TYR A 137 7.56 -10.48 12.61
C TYR A 137 7.68 -9.31 11.62
N LEU A 138 7.35 -8.07 12.03
CA LEU A 138 7.45 -6.89 11.15
C LEU A 138 8.89 -6.63 10.68
N ARG A 139 9.86 -6.67 11.60
CA ARG A 139 11.28 -6.51 11.26
C ARG A 139 11.77 -7.63 10.35
N GLY A 140 11.38 -8.87 10.66
CA GLY A 140 11.71 -10.04 9.85
C GLY A 140 11.13 -9.97 8.44
N LEU A 141 9.87 -9.57 8.30
CA LEU A 141 9.21 -9.37 7.00
C LEU A 141 9.95 -8.35 6.14
N ARG A 142 10.34 -7.21 6.72
CA ARG A 142 11.10 -6.18 6.00
C ARG A 142 12.43 -6.74 5.48
N GLY A 143 13.20 -7.39 6.35
CA GLY A 143 14.48 -7.99 5.97
C GLY A 143 14.33 -9.09 4.92
N LEU A 144 13.31 -9.94 5.06
CA LEU A 144 13.01 -11.01 4.11
C LEU A 144 12.64 -10.46 2.73
N CYS A 145 11.75 -9.46 2.67
CA CYS A 145 11.36 -8.81 1.41
C CYS A 145 12.55 -8.16 0.71
N ASP A 146 13.43 -7.49 1.48
CA ASP A 146 14.67 -6.90 0.94
C ASP A 146 15.60 -7.97 0.37
N ALA A 147 15.85 -9.04 1.13
CA ALA A 147 16.74 -10.13 0.72
C ALA A 147 16.23 -10.89 -0.51
N ARG A 148 14.90 -11.05 -0.64
CA ARG A 148 14.28 -11.80 -1.73
C ARG A 148 13.85 -10.93 -2.92
N GLY A 149 14.08 -9.61 -2.84
CA GLY A 149 13.67 -8.67 -3.89
C GLY A 149 12.15 -8.65 -4.12
N VAL A 150 11.37 -8.82 -3.06
CA VAL A 150 9.90 -8.80 -3.04
C VAL A 150 9.44 -7.48 -2.42
N TRP A 151 8.32 -6.93 -2.89
CA TRP A 151 7.78 -5.70 -2.32
C TRP A 151 7.02 -5.97 -1.01
N LEU A 152 7.21 -5.13 0.00
CA LEU A 152 6.41 -5.17 1.22
C LEU A 152 5.33 -4.08 1.15
N VAL A 153 4.07 -4.49 1.30
CA VAL A 153 2.90 -3.62 1.24
C VAL A 153 2.14 -3.64 2.57
N PRO A 154 2.47 -2.77 3.55
CA PRO A 154 1.72 -2.69 4.79
C PRO A 154 0.41 -1.91 4.59
N LEU A 155 -0.69 -2.48 5.06
CA LEU A 155 -2.04 -1.95 5.08
C LEU A 155 -2.35 -1.25 6.39
N VAL A 156 -2.31 0.09 6.38
CA VAL A 156 -2.67 0.88 7.56
C VAL A 156 -4.09 1.41 7.40
N ARG A 157 -4.97 0.99 8.30
CA ARG A 157 -6.29 1.58 8.48
C ARG A 157 -6.20 2.63 9.58
N LEU A 158 -6.29 3.90 9.19
CA LEU A 158 -6.52 4.94 10.19
C LEU A 158 -7.94 4.76 10.74
N PRO A 159 -8.18 4.97 12.05
CA PRO A 159 -9.54 5.05 12.56
C PRO A 159 -10.26 6.11 11.72
N ALA A 160 -11.42 5.74 11.15
CA ALA A 160 -12.21 6.61 10.30
C ALA A 160 -12.31 8.01 10.95
N CYS A 161 -12.07 9.06 10.16
CA CYS A 161 -12.32 10.43 10.57
C CYS A 161 -13.82 10.55 10.93
N GLY A 162 -14.12 10.40 12.22
CA GLY A 162 -15.48 10.16 12.67
C GLY A 162 -15.58 9.80 14.16
N ARG A 163 -14.89 10.56 15.01
CA ARG A 163 -15.27 10.85 16.41
C ARG A 163 -14.37 11.99 16.87
N GLY A 164 -14.95 13.17 17.08
CA GLY A 164 -14.29 14.26 17.80
C GLY A 164 -13.81 13.81 19.19
N PRO A 165 -13.02 14.64 19.89
CA PRO A 165 -12.47 14.27 21.19
C PRO A 165 -13.61 13.80 22.11
N ARG A 166 -13.56 12.52 22.53
CA ARG A 166 -14.43 12.06 23.61
C ARG A 166 -14.04 12.84 24.85
N HIS A 167 -15.04 13.38 25.54
CA HIS A 167 -14.89 14.06 26.81
C HIS A 167 -14.00 13.22 27.73
N ARG A 168 -12.90 13.81 28.21
CA ARG A 168 -11.93 13.16 29.09
C ARG A 168 -12.56 13.06 30.48
N ASP A 169 -12.80 11.85 30.96
CA ASP A 169 -13.17 11.60 32.34
C ASP A 169 -11.89 11.70 33.21
N PRO A 170 -11.81 12.58 34.23
CA PRO A 170 -10.58 12.83 34.99
C PRO A 170 -10.12 11.65 35.86
N GLY A 171 -10.90 10.56 35.97
CA GLY A 171 -10.69 9.50 36.96
C GLY A 171 -9.99 8.23 36.50
N GLN A 172 -9.62 8.07 35.23
CA GLN A 172 -8.99 6.83 34.74
C GLN A 172 -7.51 7.06 34.40
N GLY A 173 -6.65 6.47 35.23
CA GLY A 173 -5.20 6.46 35.04
C GLY A 173 -4.78 5.89 33.68
N ASP A 174 -3.74 6.49 33.12
CA ASP A 174 -3.16 6.16 31.81
C ASP A 174 -2.57 4.74 31.79
N GLY A 175 -3.38 3.77 31.34
CA GLY A 175 -2.93 2.45 30.91
C GLY A 175 -2.78 2.33 29.39
N GLY A 176 -2.83 3.43 28.65
CA GLY A 176 -3.03 3.43 27.21
C GLY A 176 -2.11 4.41 26.51
N ARG A 177 -0.82 4.09 26.48
CA ARG A 177 0.11 4.70 25.53
C ARG A 177 -0.47 4.54 24.12
N GLY A 178 -0.99 5.65 23.57
CA GLY A 178 -1.32 5.76 22.17
C GLY A 178 -0.09 5.33 21.38
N ALA A 179 -0.25 4.32 20.51
CA ALA A 179 0.83 3.84 19.68
C ALA A 179 1.23 4.96 18.71
N ASP A 180 2.26 5.71 19.08
CA ASP A 180 2.99 6.57 18.15
C ASP A 180 3.71 5.66 17.16
N TRP A 181 3.09 5.45 16.00
CA TRP A 181 3.65 4.66 14.92
C TRP A 181 4.81 5.39 14.21
N GLY A 182 5.01 6.69 14.48
CA GLY A 182 6.11 7.48 13.93
C GLY A 182 7.46 7.22 14.62
N ASP A 183 7.45 6.69 15.85
CA ASP A 183 8.65 6.55 16.69
C ASP A 183 9.25 5.12 16.69
N ARG A 184 8.55 4.15 16.10
CA ARG A 184 9.11 2.81 15.88
C ARG A 184 9.88 2.79 14.57
N GLY A 185 11.18 3.13 14.64
CA GLY A 185 12.15 3.27 13.54
C GLY A 185 12.34 2.09 12.57
N ALA A 186 11.43 1.11 12.52
CA ALA A 186 11.46 0.00 11.56
C ALA A 186 11.18 0.42 10.10
N TRP A 187 10.60 1.61 9.89
CA TRP A 187 10.14 2.06 8.56
C TRP A 187 11.00 3.18 7.94
N ARG A 188 11.87 3.82 8.73
CA ARG A 188 12.55 5.07 8.36
C ARG A 188 13.63 4.92 7.28
N ASP A 189 14.23 3.74 7.11
CA ASP A 189 15.52 3.69 6.41
C ASP A 189 15.53 3.04 5.01
N ARG A 190 14.53 2.25 4.57
CA ARG A 190 14.72 1.41 3.35
C ARG A 190 13.47 1.08 2.51
N GLY A 191 12.59 2.04 2.26
CA GLY A 191 11.69 2.00 1.08
C GLY A 191 10.64 0.87 1.03
N GLY A 192 9.83 0.70 2.08
CA GLY A 192 8.57 -0.07 1.97
C GLY A 192 7.48 0.70 1.25
N LEU A 193 6.56 -0.01 0.57
CA LEU A 193 5.41 0.56 -0.15
C LEU A 193 4.17 0.51 0.76
N PRO A 194 3.89 1.50 1.65
CA PRO A 194 2.63 1.48 2.38
C PRO A 194 1.46 1.53 1.40
N ALA A 195 0.38 0.84 1.74
CA ALA A 195 -0.93 1.02 1.14
C ALA A 195 -1.93 1.24 2.28
N GLY A 196 -2.94 2.08 2.10
CA GLY A 196 -3.82 2.45 3.20
C GLY A 196 -5.10 3.10 2.74
N ASP A 197 -6.11 3.05 3.62
CA ASP A 197 -7.56 3.23 3.38
C ASP A 197 -7.97 4.66 2.94
N SER A 198 -7.40 5.14 1.84
CA SER A 198 -7.05 6.54 1.52
C SER A 198 -5.69 6.93 2.09
N ARG A 199 -4.64 6.67 1.29
CA ARG A 199 -3.35 7.39 1.17
C ARG A 199 -2.14 6.48 1.17
N ILE A 200 -1.21 6.94 0.34
CA ILE A 200 0.21 6.65 0.20
C ILE A 200 0.51 5.42 -0.66
N ASP A 201 1.29 5.69 -1.71
CA ASP A 201 2.04 4.74 -2.52
C ASP A 201 3.46 5.33 -2.59
N VAL A 202 4.34 4.87 -1.70
CA VAL A 202 5.72 5.38 -1.61
C VAL A 202 6.60 4.69 -2.66
N ARG A 203 6.66 5.22 -3.87
CA ARG A 203 7.68 4.80 -4.84
C ARG A 203 9.00 5.54 -4.62
N ARG A 204 10.10 4.79 -4.72
CA ARG A 204 11.36 5.32 -5.25
C ARG A 204 11.20 5.39 -6.77
N GLN A 205 11.21 6.59 -7.35
CA GLN A 205 11.17 6.77 -8.81
C GLN A 205 12.54 6.40 -9.40
N PRO A 206 12.68 5.39 -10.28
CA PRO A 206 13.92 5.21 -11.03
C PRO A 206 14.06 6.34 -12.07
N PRO A 207 15.28 6.87 -12.30
CA PRO A 207 15.50 7.89 -13.33
C PRO A 207 15.07 7.36 -14.71
N GLY A 208 14.26 8.13 -15.45
CA GLY A 208 13.93 7.86 -16.86
C GLY A 208 12.44 7.69 -17.22
N LEU A 209 11.49 7.75 -16.27
CA LEU A 209 10.06 7.55 -16.56
C LEU A 209 9.29 8.81 -17.02
N CYS A 210 9.94 9.96 -17.16
CA CYS A 210 9.38 11.14 -17.83
C CYS A 210 9.99 11.28 -19.23
N GLY A 211 9.57 10.42 -20.15
CA GLY A 211 9.80 10.56 -21.58
C GLY A 211 8.48 10.77 -22.31
N GLY A 212 8.24 11.99 -22.79
CA GLY A 212 7.38 12.22 -23.96
C GLY A 212 6.00 12.83 -23.72
N ALA A 213 5.96 14.17 -23.66
CA ALA A 213 5.03 14.98 -24.46
C ALA A 213 5.57 16.43 -24.52
N ARG A 214 6.78 16.60 -25.06
CA ARG A 214 7.15 17.89 -25.66
C ARG A 214 6.75 17.78 -27.12
N GLY A 215 5.70 18.51 -27.50
CA GLY A 215 5.35 18.67 -28.90
C GLY A 215 6.50 19.38 -29.60
N ASP A 216 7.12 18.69 -30.55
CA ASP A 216 7.96 19.32 -31.56
C ASP A 216 7.07 20.13 -32.50
N ALA A 217 6.82 21.39 -32.13
CA ALA A 217 6.41 22.42 -33.07
C ALA A 217 7.66 22.91 -33.81
N GLY A 218 8.20 22.03 -34.68
CA GLY A 218 9.28 22.35 -35.61
C GLY A 218 8.74 22.83 -36.95
N ASP A 219 8.70 24.14 -37.09
CA ASP A 219 8.88 24.94 -38.32
C ASP A 219 8.90 24.16 -39.65
N ARG A 220 7.78 24.18 -40.39
CA ARG A 220 7.77 23.94 -41.84
C ARG A 220 7.70 25.26 -42.59
N GLY A 221 8.80 26.00 -42.54
CA GLY A 221 9.14 27.05 -43.50
C GLY A 221 9.14 26.51 -44.93
N GLY A 222 8.53 27.26 -45.83
CA GLY A 222 8.25 26.84 -47.19
C GLY A 222 9.46 26.65 -48.10
N ARG A 223 9.22 25.92 -49.19
CA ARG A 223 9.97 26.06 -50.44
C ARG A 223 9.01 26.01 -51.62
N THR A 224 9.12 27.06 -52.41
CA THR A 224 8.64 27.21 -53.77
C THR A 224 9.25 26.16 -54.71
N ARG A 225 8.41 25.57 -55.56
CA ARG A 225 8.46 25.60 -57.03
C ARG A 225 7.22 24.94 -57.60
#